data_AF-A0A8J6AKI2-F1
#
_entry.id   AF-A0A8J6AKI2-F1
#
_cell.length_a   1.000
_cell.length_b   1.000
_cell.length_c   1.000
_cell.angle_alpha   90.00
_cell.angle_beta   90.00
_cell.angle_gamma   90.00
#
_symmetry.space_group_name_H-M   'P 1'
#
loop_
_entity.id
_entity.type
_entity.pdbx_description
1 polymer ?
#
loop_
_entity_poly.entity_id
_entity_poly.type
_entity_poly.pdbx_seq_one_letter_code
_entity_poly.pdbx_strand_id
1 'polypeptide(L)'
;MAKSTKKVGIVGKYGTCYGAFLSKMVKKTEIRQHAKYTCSFCDKIKMKRRAVGMWHCGSCMKTVAGGAWTYTTTSAVTVKSAIRRLKELKDQQTFYNLEHCLPIINELIYVTELLGLINVLTCINFVSQASLKDSQIKYFASY
;
A
#
# COMPACT_ATOMS: atom_id res chain seq x y z
N MET A 1 3.90 17.58 -47.83
CA MET A 1 3.79 18.57 -46.74
C MET A 1 5.09 19.38 -46.68
N ALA A 2 5.07 20.68 -46.95
CA ALA A 2 6.28 21.51 -46.90
C ALA A 2 6.57 21.97 -45.46
N LYS A 3 7.85 21.98 -45.06
CA LYS A 3 8.26 22.42 -43.72
C LYS A 3 8.28 23.95 -43.67
N SER A 4 7.32 24.53 -42.95
CA SER A 4 7.16 25.99 -42.85
C SER A 4 8.30 26.71 -42.09
N THR A 5 8.89 26.10 -41.06
CA THR A 5 9.92 26.77 -40.24
C THR A 5 11.18 25.93 -40.04
N LYS A 6 12.37 26.56 -40.12
CA LYS A 6 13.66 25.87 -39.93
C LYS A 6 13.91 25.50 -38.45
N LYS A 7 13.71 26.45 -37.53
CA LYS A 7 14.07 26.33 -36.11
C LYS A 7 12.91 26.53 -35.12
N VAL A 8 12.01 27.49 -35.37
CA VAL A 8 11.05 27.97 -34.35
C VAL A 8 9.92 26.99 -34.03
N GLY A 9 9.33 26.31 -35.02
CA GLY A 9 8.23 25.38 -34.81
C GLY A 9 6.99 26.05 -34.21
N ILE A 10 6.35 25.41 -33.22
CA ILE A 10 5.10 25.86 -32.58
C ILE A 10 5.17 27.27 -31.96
N VAL A 11 6.37 27.69 -31.55
CA VAL A 11 6.63 29.01 -30.94
C VAL A 11 6.65 30.13 -31.99
N GLY A 12 6.51 29.81 -33.29
CA GLY A 12 6.38 30.81 -34.36
C GLY A 12 5.20 31.78 -34.15
N LYS A 13 4.19 31.39 -33.36
CA LYS A 13 3.06 32.25 -32.99
C LYS A 13 3.45 33.50 -32.18
N TYR A 14 4.60 33.48 -31.51
CA TYR A 14 5.08 34.62 -30.70
C TYR A 14 5.91 35.64 -31.53
N GLY A 15 6.13 35.38 -32.82
CA GLY A 15 6.87 36.28 -33.70
C GLY A 15 8.34 36.49 -33.26
N THR A 16 8.78 37.74 -33.29
CA THR A 16 10.16 38.16 -32.98
C THR A 16 10.39 38.54 -31.50
N CYS A 17 9.33 38.61 -30.69
CA CYS A 17 9.39 39.10 -29.31
C CYS A 17 10.04 38.10 -28.32
N TYR A 18 10.34 38.57 -27.10
CA TYR A 18 10.83 37.80 -25.93
C TYR A 18 12.24 37.20 -26.03
N GLY A 19 12.79 37.06 -27.23
CA GLY A 19 14.15 36.58 -27.44
C GLY A 19 14.28 35.04 -27.51
N ALA A 20 15.45 34.59 -27.98
CA ALA A 20 15.66 33.20 -28.39
C ALA A 20 15.72 32.20 -27.22
N PHE A 21 16.20 32.62 -26.04
CA PHE A 21 16.32 31.73 -24.89
C PHE A 21 14.94 31.33 -24.34
N LEU A 22 14.08 32.31 -24.05
CA LEU A 22 12.71 32.08 -23.60
C LEU A 22 11.92 31.25 -24.63
N SER A 23 12.08 31.56 -25.91
CA SER A 23 11.49 30.80 -27.02
C SER A 23 11.88 29.31 -27.00
N LYS A 24 13.15 29.00 -26.74
CA LYS A 24 13.62 27.60 -26.63
C LYS A 24 13.03 26.88 -25.41
N MET A 25 12.88 27.57 -24.29
CA MET A 25 12.30 27.00 -23.07
C MET A 25 10.81 26.71 -23.26
N VAL A 26 10.04 27.69 -23.74
CA VAL A 26 8.60 27.56 -24.02
C VAL A 26 8.36 26.46 -25.05
N LYS A 27 9.17 26.38 -26.11
CA LYS A 27 9.06 25.34 -27.14
C LYS A 27 9.05 23.93 -26.56
N LYS A 28 9.97 23.63 -25.64
CA LYS A 28 10.07 22.30 -25.00
C LYS A 28 8.79 21.98 -24.22
N THR A 29 8.25 22.96 -23.50
CA THR A 29 7.05 22.81 -22.68
C THR A 29 5.78 22.71 -23.53
N GLU A 30 5.64 23.51 -24.58
CA GLU A 30 4.49 23.48 -25.49
C GLU A 30 4.42 22.20 -26.33
N ILE A 31 5.58 21.67 -26.75
CA ILE A 31 5.59 20.38 -27.44
C ILE A 31 5.06 19.28 -26.50
N ARG A 32 5.52 19.27 -25.25
CA ARG A 32 5.10 18.26 -24.26
C ARG A 32 3.62 18.37 -23.89
N GLN A 33 3.07 19.58 -23.78
CA GLN A 33 1.66 19.75 -23.39
C GLN A 33 0.69 19.35 -24.51
N HIS A 34 1.07 19.56 -25.78
CA HIS A 34 0.22 19.26 -26.94
C HIS A 34 0.45 17.85 -27.50
N ALA A 35 1.50 17.16 -27.04
CA ALA A 35 1.73 15.75 -27.36
C ALA A 35 0.57 14.87 -26.84
N LYS A 36 0.27 13.81 -27.58
CA LYS A 36 -0.63 12.74 -27.12
C LYS A 36 0.21 11.69 -26.39
N TYR A 37 -0.26 11.24 -25.24
CA TYR A 37 0.40 10.18 -24.45
C TYR A 37 -0.38 8.87 -24.52
N THR A 38 0.32 7.78 -24.19
CA THR A 38 -0.27 6.46 -23.97
C THR A 38 -1.10 6.48 -22.68
N CYS A 39 -2.32 5.97 -22.76
CA CYS A 39 -3.21 5.87 -21.61
C CYS A 39 -2.95 4.58 -20.83
N SER A 40 -2.67 4.66 -19.53
CA SER A 40 -2.39 3.48 -18.68
C SER A 40 -3.58 2.53 -18.46
N PHE A 41 -4.78 2.88 -18.95
CA PHE A 41 -6.00 2.09 -18.79
C PHE A 41 -6.41 1.33 -20.05
N CYS A 42 -6.06 1.85 -21.23
CA CYS A 42 -6.51 1.29 -22.51
C CYS A 42 -5.40 1.22 -23.56
N ASP A 43 -4.18 1.58 -23.18
CA ASP A 43 -2.93 1.56 -23.95
C ASP A 43 -2.94 2.29 -25.31
N LYS A 44 -4.03 3.02 -25.60
CA LYS A 44 -4.17 3.86 -26.79
C LYS A 44 -3.49 5.22 -26.59
N ILE A 45 -2.86 5.74 -27.65
CA ILE A 45 -2.23 7.08 -27.68
C ILE A 45 -3.30 8.17 -27.91
N LYS A 46 -4.22 8.30 -26.96
CA LYS A 46 -5.34 9.24 -27.01
C LYS A 46 -5.47 10.10 -25.74
N MET A 47 -4.45 10.09 -24.87
CA MET A 47 -4.41 10.95 -23.69
C MET A 47 -4.01 12.37 -24.09
N LYS A 48 -4.85 13.36 -23.75
CA LYS A 48 -4.63 14.78 -24.03
C LYS A 48 -4.83 15.61 -22.76
N ARG A 49 -4.11 16.73 -22.65
CA ARG A 49 -4.30 17.68 -21.56
C ARG A 49 -5.62 18.43 -21.73
N ARG A 50 -6.42 18.52 -20.65
CA ARG A 50 -7.64 19.36 -20.60
C ARG A 50 -7.41 20.64 -19.81
N ALA A 51 -6.82 20.51 -18.63
CA ALA A 51 -6.44 21.64 -17.77
C ALA A 51 -5.03 21.40 -17.19
N VAL A 52 -4.50 22.35 -16.42
CA VAL A 52 -3.26 22.14 -15.67
C VAL A 52 -3.46 20.94 -14.74
N GLY A 53 -2.57 19.94 -14.84
CA GLY A 53 -2.64 18.74 -14.00
C GLY A 53 -3.78 17.76 -14.32
N MET A 54 -4.68 18.07 -15.25
CA MET A 54 -5.79 17.19 -15.64
C MET A 54 -5.62 16.67 -17.07
N TRP A 55 -5.55 15.35 -17.19
CA TRP A 55 -5.37 14.64 -18.44
C TRP A 55 -6.59 13.77 -18.74
N HIS A 56 -7.10 13.85 -19.96
CA HIS A 56 -8.31 13.12 -20.37
C HIS A 56 -8.01 12.24 -21.58
N CYS A 57 -8.47 10.99 -21.49
CA CYS A 57 -8.34 10.05 -22.58
C CYS A 57 -9.60 10.03 -23.43
N GLY A 58 -9.47 10.33 -24.72
CA GLY A 58 -10.61 10.32 -25.64
C GLY A 58 -11.15 8.93 -26.00
N SER A 59 -10.49 7.83 -25.61
CA SER A 59 -11.01 6.46 -25.83
C SER A 59 -11.71 5.87 -24.62
N CYS A 60 -11.09 5.90 -23.44
CA CYS A 60 -11.69 5.32 -22.24
C CYS A 60 -12.49 6.34 -21.41
N MET A 61 -12.53 7.61 -21.83
CA MET A 61 -13.21 8.73 -21.15
C MET A 61 -12.75 8.96 -19.71
N LYS A 62 -11.66 8.33 -19.28
CA LYS A 62 -11.07 8.52 -17.95
C LYS A 62 -10.28 9.84 -17.91
N THR A 63 -10.42 10.53 -16.80
CA THR A 63 -9.65 11.73 -16.45
C THR A 63 -8.71 11.39 -15.31
N VAL A 64 -7.44 11.79 -15.44
CA VAL A 64 -6.34 11.40 -14.56
C VAL A 64 -5.59 12.65 -14.13
N ALA A 65 -5.21 12.71 -12.86
CA ALA A 65 -4.30 13.73 -12.36
C ALA A 65 -2.86 13.41 -12.81
N GLY A 66 -2.16 14.39 -13.36
CA GLY A 66 -0.80 14.25 -13.86
C GLY A 66 0.02 15.52 -13.71
N GLY A 67 1.12 15.63 -14.43
CA GLY A 67 1.94 16.84 -14.43
C GLY A 67 1.26 18.01 -15.14
N ALA A 68 1.76 19.23 -14.90
CA ALA A 68 1.26 20.44 -15.55
C ALA A 68 1.43 20.41 -17.08
N TRP A 69 2.58 19.93 -17.56
CA TRP A 69 2.95 19.92 -18.98
C TRP A 69 3.23 18.53 -19.54
N THR A 70 3.36 17.52 -18.68
CA THR A 70 3.64 16.12 -19.04
C THR A 70 2.67 15.22 -18.30
N TYR A 71 2.27 14.10 -18.91
CA TYR A 71 1.32 13.17 -18.30
C TYR A 71 1.86 12.58 -16.99
N THR A 72 3.10 12.10 -16.99
CA THR A 72 3.80 11.58 -15.81
C THR A 72 5.08 12.37 -15.54
N THR A 73 5.24 12.87 -14.32
CA THR A 73 6.49 13.53 -13.88
C THR A 73 7.48 12.51 -13.35
N THR A 74 8.78 12.75 -13.52
CA THR A 74 9.84 11.86 -13.02
C THR A 74 9.72 11.63 -11.51
N SER A 75 9.44 12.70 -10.74
CA SER A 75 9.26 12.62 -9.29
C SER A 75 8.05 11.78 -8.89
N ALA A 76 6.95 11.83 -9.64
CA ALA A 76 5.78 10.98 -9.35
C ALA A 76 6.10 9.50 -9.61
N VAL A 77 6.89 9.21 -10.66
CA VAL A 77 7.31 7.83 -10.97
C VAL A 77 8.22 7.28 -9.86
N THR A 78 9.18 8.07 -9.38
CA THR A 78 10.07 7.65 -8.29
C THR A 78 9.31 7.41 -6.98
N VAL A 79 8.43 8.33 -6.60
CA VAL A 79 7.57 8.19 -5.40
C VAL A 79 6.68 6.95 -5.50
N LYS A 80 6.05 6.71 -6.66
CA LYS A 80 5.22 5.52 -6.88
C LYS A 80 6.02 4.22 -6.71
N SER A 81 7.26 4.19 -7.22
CA SER A 81 8.14 3.02 -7.07
C SER A 81 8.62 2.82 -5.63
N ALA A 82 8.92 3.91 -4.90
CA ALA A 82 9.33 3.87 -3.50
C ALA A 82 8.18 3.40 -2.59
N ILE A 83 6.97 3.93 -2.78
CA ILE A 83 5.78 3.50 -2.02
C ILE A 83 5.51 2.02 -2.24
N ARG A 84 5.62 1.52 -3.48
CA ARG A 84 5.45 0.09 -3.78
C ARG A 84 6.44 -0.76 -2.97
N ARG A 85 7.72 -0.41 -3.00
CA ARG A 85 8.77 -1.12 -2.23
C ARG A 85 8.52 -1.08 -0.73
N LEU A 86 8.11 0.07 -0.19
CA LEU A 86 7.83 0.20 1.25
C LEU A 86 6.61 -0.62 1.69
N LYS A 87 5.60 -0.76 0.82
CA LYS A 87 4.46 -1.66 1.08
C LYS A 87 4.90 -3.11 1.14
N GLU A 88 5.69 -3.57 0.17
CA GLU A 88 6.21 -4.95 0.13
C GLU A 88 7.02 -5.30 1.40
N LEU A 89 7.86 -4.36 1.88
CA LEU A 89 8.61 -4.55 3.12
C LEU A 89 7.71 -4.61 4.37
N LYS A 90 6.67 -3.77 4.41
CA LYS A 90 5.70 -3.81 5.52
C LYS A 90 4.93 -5.12 5.52
N ASP A 91 4.50 -5.60 4.37
CA ASP A 91 3.76 -6.84 4.23
C ASP A 91 4.63 -8.03 4.70
N GLN A 92 5.90 -8.08 4.29
CA GLN A 92 6.87 -9.06 4.80
C GLN A 92 6.99 -9.01 6.32
N GLN A 93 7.15 -7.82 6.92
CA GLN A 93 7.20 -7.68 8.39
C GLN A 93 5.94 -8.21 9.08
N THR A 94 4.76 -7.99 8.49
CA THR A 94 3.51 -8.53 9.05
C THR A 94 3.43 -10.05 9.00
N PHE A 95 3.96 -10.68 7.93
CA PHE A 95 4.09 -12.14 7.87
C PHE A 95 5.05 -12.68 8.94
N TYR A 96 6.23 -12.07 9.11
CA TYR A 96 7.17 -12.48 10.17
C TYR A 96 6.55 -12.36 11.57
N ASN A 97 5.85 -11.26 11.86
CA ASN A 97 5.21 -11.07 13.16
C ASN A 97 4.07 -12.07 13.40
N LEU A 98 3.33 -12.47 12.37
CA LEU A 98 2.30 -13.51 12.48
C LEU A 98 2.92 -14.89 12.73
N GLU A 99 3.94 -15.27 11.94
CA GLU A 99 4.60 -16.57 12.06
C GLU A 99 5.35 -16.73 13.38
N HIS A 100 5.90 -15.65 13.96
CA HIS A 100 6.59 -15.71 15.26
C HIS A 100 5.63 -15.72 16.47
N CYS A 101 4.47 -15.06 16.40
CA CYS A 101 3.52 -15.04 17.53
C CYS A 101 2.70 -16.34 17.64
N LEU A 102 2.36 -17.00 16.53
CA LEU A 102 1.55 -18.22 16.55
C LEU A 102 2.15 -19.38 17.37
N PRO A 103 3.45 -19.72 17.28
CA PRO A 103 4.05 -20.75 18.13
C PRO A 103 4.12 -20.33 19.61
N ILE A 104 4.36 -19.04 19.90
CA ILE A 104 4.38 -18.52 21.28
C ILE A 104 2.98 -18.57 21.90
N ILE A 105 1.93 -18.23 21.15
CA ILE A 105 0.54 -18.29 21.60
C ILE A 105 0.10 -19.75 21.80
N ASN A 106 0.45 -20.66 20.89
CA ASN A 106 0.13 -22.09 21.03
C ASN A 106 0.83 -22.74 22.24
N GLU A 107 2.10 -22.42 22.48
CA GLU A 107 2.84 -22.85 23.69
C GLU A 107 2.17 -22.32 24.96
N LEU A 108 1.78 -21.03 24.99
CA LEU A 108 1.11 -20.44 26.16
C LEU A 108 -0.27 -21.06 26.42
N ILE A 109 -1.05 -21.38 25.38
CA ILE A 109 -2.35 -22.06 25.52
C ILE A 109 -2.16 -23.45 26.16
N TYR A 110 -1.19 -24.23 25.69
CA TYR A 110 -0.90 -25.56 26.23
C TYR A 110 -0.50 -25.51 27.72
N VAL A 111 0.28 -24.51 28.12
CA VAL A 111 0.65 -24.29 29.54
C VAL A 111 -0.57 -23.91 30.39
N THR A 112 -1.47 -23.07 29.89
CA THR A 112 -2.70 -22.71 30.63
C THR A 112 -3.69 -23.86 30.77
N GLU A 113 -3.85 -24.70 29.74
CA GLU A 113 -4.68 -25.90 29.81
C GLU A 113 -4.09 -26.93 30.79
N LEU A 114 -2.77 -27.13 30.77
CA LEU A 114 -2.07 -28.01 31.71
C LEU A 114 -2.17 -27.52 33.16
N LEU A 115 -1.94 -26.23 33.41
CA LEU A 115 -2.12 -25.65 34.75
C LEU A 115 -3.58 -25.73 35.23
N GLY A 116 -4.54 -25.56 34.31
CA GLY A 116 -5.96 -25.79 34.59
C GLY A 116 -6.25 -27.23 35.01
N LEU A 117 -5.72 -28.21 34.28
CA LEU A 117 -5.84 -29.63 34.62
C LEU A 117 -5.17 -29.97 35.96
N ILE A 118 -3.98 -29.43 36.23
CA ILE A 118 -3.27 -29.60 37.51
C ILE A 118 -4.10 -29.06 38.67
N ASN A 119 -4.69 -27.87 38.54
CA ASN A 119 -5.53 -27.28 39.58
C ASN A 119 -6.83 -28.08 39.81
N VAL A 120 -7.42 -28.63 38.75
CA VAL A 120 -8.59 -29.52 38.87
C VAL A 120 -8.21 -30.84 39.56
N LEU A 121 -7.05 -31.42 39.22
CA LEU A 121 -6.51 -32.63 39.87
C LEU A 121 -6.14 -32.41 41.33
N THR A 122 -5.58 -31.26 41.71
CA THR A 122 -5.31 -30.93 43.12
C THR A 122 -6.60 -30.71 43.90
N CYS A 123 -7.62 -30.09 43.31
CA CYS A 123 -8.95 -29.98 43.91
C CYS A 123 -9.62 -31.35 44.10
N ILE A 124 -9.53 -32.26 43.12
CA ILE A 124 -10.08 -33.63 43.23
C ILE A 124 -9.36 -34.42 44.34
N ASN A 125 -8.03 -34.36 44.40
CA ASN A 125 -7.25 -35.02 45.45
C ASN A 125 -7.53 -34.43 46.84
N PHE A 126 -7.77 -33.12 46.94
CA PHE A 126 -8.15 -32.45 48.18
C PHE A 126 -9.55 -32.87 48.67
N VAL A 127 -10.54 -32.95 47.77
CA VAL A 127 -11.89 -33.45 48.09
C VAL A 127 -11.87 -34.95 48.45
N SER A 128 -11.04 -35.74 47.78
CA SER A 128 -10.88 -37.17 48.09
C SER A 128 -10.23 -37.41 49.46
N GLN A 129 -9.28 -36.57 49.90
CA GLN A 129 -8.71 -36.63 51.25
C GLN A 129 -9.67 -36.12 52.33
N ALA A 130 -10.56 -35.18 52.02
CA ALA A 130 -11.61 -34.71 52.93
C ALA A 130 -12.67 -35.79 53.19
N SER A 131 -13.11 -36.51 52.15
CA SER A 131 -14.13 -37.56 52.29
C SER A 131 -13.66 -38.80 53.09
N LEU A 132 -12.36 -39.07 53.13
CA LEU A 132 -11.78 -40.14 53.97
C LEU A 132 -11.72 -39.75 55.46
N LYS A 133 -11.60 -38.46 55.80
CA LYS A 133 -11.60 -37.98 57.18
C LYS A 133 -13.01 -37.98 57.78
N ASP A 134 -14.05 -37.64 57.01
CA ASP A 134 -15.44 -37.70 57.48
C ASP A 134 -15.94 -39.14 57.68
N SER A 135 -15.41 -40.11 56.91
CA SER A 135 -15.77 -41.52 57.10
C SER A 135 -15.11 -42.11 58.35
N GLN A 136 -13.90 -41.70 58.75
CA GLN A 136 -13.25 -42.14 60.00
C GLN A 136 -13.90 -41.54 61.26
N ILE A 137 -14.49 -40.33 61.18
CA ILE A 137 -15.18 -39.70 62.32
C ILE A 137 -16.53 -40.39 62.60
N LYS A 138 -17.23 -40.93 61.60
CA LYS A 138 -18.47 -41.69 61.80
C LYS A 138 -18.27 -43.08 62.42
N TYR A 139 -17.10 -43.71 62.23
CA TYR A 139 -16.77 -44.99 62.87
C TYR A 139 -16.38 -44.84 64.35
N PHE A 140 -15.95 -43.65 64.80
CA PHE A 140 -15.58 -43.39 66.20
C PHE A 140 -16.76 -42.92 67.09
N ALA A 141 -17.90 -42.55 66.51
CA ALA A 141 -19.09 -42.12 67.25
C ALA A 141 -20.10 -43.26 67.55
N SER A 142 -19.71 -44.53 67.31
CA SER A 142 -20.54 -45.71 67.53
C SER A 142 -19.96 -46.70 68.56
N TYR A 143 -19.00 -46.25 69.38
CA TYR A 143 -18.51 -46.96 70.58
C TYR A 143 -18.77 -46.11 71.82
#